data_AF-A0A661RHQ1-F1
#
_entry.id   AF-A0A661RHQ1-F1
#
_cell.length_a   1.000
_cell.length_b   1.000
_cell.length_c   1.000
_cell.angle_alpha   90.00
_cell.angle_beta   90.00
_cell.angle_gamma   90.00
#
_symmetry.space_group_name_H-M   'P 1'
#
loop_
_entity.id
_entity.type
_entity.pdbx_description
1 polymer ?
#
loop_
_entity_poly.entity_id
_entity_poly.type
_entity_poly.pdbx_seq_one_letter_code
_entity_poly.pdbx_strand_id
1 'polypeptide(L)'
;MFNVGGTEEISIESLARKIIAMTGSDSTIEYIPYDVAFAKDFEDMRRRVPSIQKIKDCIGFEPKTDLNGILENVIKFMSERKGTIYR
;
A
#
# COMPACT_ATOMS: atom_id res chain seq x y z
N MET A 1 5.24 -21.61 9.05
CA MET A 1 5.18 -20.19 8.63
C MET A 1 5.57 -20.06 7.15
N PHE A 2 4.78 -19.29 6.40
CA PHE A 2 4.98 -18.92 4.98
C PHE A 2 4.71 -17.40 4.85
N ASN A 3 5.43 -16.69 3.99
CA ASN A 3 5.12 -15.30 3.66
C ASN A 3 4.14 -15.26 2.48
N VAL A 4 3.21 -14.31 2.51
CA VAL A 4 2.24 -14.06 1.45
C VAL A 4 2.23 -12.56 1.17
N GLY A 5 2.37 -12.16 -0.09
CA GLY A 5 2.33 -10.75 -0.47
C GLY A 5 2.89 -10.52 -1.87
N GLY A 6 2.74 -9.28 -2.35
CA GLY A 6 3.34 -8.82 -3.59
C GLY A 6 4.86 -8.71 -3.48
N THR A 7 5.54 -8.81 -4.63
CA THR A 7 7.00 -8.69 -4.74
C THR A 7 7.44 -7.35 -5.36
N GLU A 8 6.49 -6.50 -5.74
CA GLU A 8 6.72 -5.15 -6.26
C GLU A 8 7.12 -4.20 -5.12
N GLU A 9 8.09 -3.32 -5.38
CA GLU A 9 8.53 -2.28 -4.45
C GLU A 9 8.04 -0.91 -4.89
N ILE A 10 7.63 -0.09 -3.93
CA ILE A 10 7.29 1.32 -4.15
C ILE A 10 7.67 2.13 -2.92
N SER A 11 8.18 3.36 -3.13
CA SER A 11 8.40 4.30 -2.02
C SER A 11 7.07 4.89 -1.55
N ILE A 12 7.02 5.36 -0.30
CA ILE A 12 5.84 6.06 0.23
C ILE A 12 5.50 7.30 -0.61
N GLU A 13 6.51 8.05 -1.06
CA GLU A 13 6.30 9.22 -1.92
C GLU A 13 5.64 8.83 -3.26
N SER A 14 6.18 7.82 -3.96
CA SER A 14 5.62 7.37 -5.23
C SER A 14 4.22 6.81 -5.07
N LEU A 15 3.95 6.11 -3.98
CA LEU A 15 2.60 5.60 -3.65
C LEU A 15 1.62 6.76 -3.42
N ALA A 16 2.00 7.78 -2.64
CA ALA A 16 1.18 8.96 -2.40
C ALA A 16 0.86 9.70 -3.71
N ARG A 17 1.86 9.95 -4.56
CA ARG A 17 1.67 10.58 -5.88
C ARG A 17 0.72 9.77 -6.76
N LYS A 18 0.87 8.44 -6.78
CA LYS A 18 0.01 7.54 -7.55
C LYS A 18 -1.45 7.60 -7.06
N ILE A 19 -1.69 7.60 -5.75
CA ILE A 19 -3.03 7.72 -5.18
C ILE A 19 -3.68 9.06 -5.56
N ILE A 20 -2.96 10.18 -5.43
CA ILE A 20 -3.46 11.50 -5.85
C ILE A 20 -3.88 11.49 -7.31
N ALA A 21 -3.01 10.99 -8.19
CA ALA A 21 -3.29 10.90 -9.63
C ALA A 21 -4.49 9.98 -9.95
N MET A 22 -4.60 8.82 -9.31
CA MET A 22 -5.69 7.86 -9.55
C MET A 22 -7.04 8.32 -9.00
N THR A 23 -7.04 9.17 -7.97
CA THR A 23 -8.28 9.70 -7.35
C THR A 23 -8.71 11.06 -7.91
N GLY A 24 -7.84 11.75 -8.65
CA GLY A 24 -8.07 13.14 -9.06
C GLY A 24 -8.16 14.10 -7.87
N SER A 25 -7.50 13.78 -6.76
CA SER A 25 -7.55 14.59 -5.54
C SER A 25 -6.72 15.87 -5.65
N ASP A 26 -7.21 16.96 -5.06
CA ASP A 26 -6.44 18.21 -4.89
C ASP A 26 -5.48 18.19 -3.69
N SER A 27 -5.26 17.01 -3.08
CA SER A 27 -4.35 16.87 -1.94
C SER A 27 -2.90 17.18 -2.33
N THR A 28 -2.16 17.77 -1.39
CA THR A 28 -0.72 18.00 -1.53
C THR A 28 0.08 17.00 -0.70
N ILE A 29 1.36 16.81 -1.03
CA ILE A 29 2.27 15.96 -0.26
C ILE A 29 3.06 16.84 0.71
N GLU A 30 2.93 16.54 2.00
CA GLU A 30 3.70 17.15 3.08
C GLU A 30 4.72 16.15 3.64
N TYR A 31 5.95 16.60 3.88
CA TYR A 31 7.01 15.79 4.47
C TYR A 31 7.14 16.14 5.96
N ILE A 32 6.77 15.20 6.81
CA ILE A 32 6.83 15.36 8.26
C ILE A 32 8.10 14.67 8.79
N PRO A 33 8.91 15.33 9.63
CA PRO A 33 10.05 14.69 10.29
C PRO A 33 9.65 13.42 11.04
N TYR A 34 10.51 12.39 10.99
CA TYR A 34 10.18 11.06 11.50
C TYR A 34 9.82 11.06 12.99
N ASP A 35 10.55 11.85 13.79
CA ASP A 35 10.37 12.04 15.24
C ASP A 35 9.09 12.81 15.62
N VAL A 36 8.49 13.52 14.65
CA VAL A 36 7.18 14.16 14.80
C VAL A 36 6.06 13.21 14.39
N ALA A 37 6.28 12.42 13.33
CA ALA A 37 5.28 11.49 12.80
C ALA A 37 5.10 10.23 13.67
N PHE A 38 6.16 9.79 14.37
CA PHE A 38 6.18 8.56 15.13
C PHE A 38 6.74 8.74 16.54
N ALA A 39 6.34 7.84 17.46
CA ALA A 39 6.87 7.82 18.82
C ALA A 39 8.37 7.48 18.82
N LYS A 40 9.12 7.93 19.84
CA LYS A 40 10.58 7.80 19.94
C LYS A 40 11.07 6.34 19.90
N ASP A 41 10.24 5.40 20.31
CA ASP A 41 10.48 3.95 20.35
C ASP A 41 9.91 3.21 19.14
N PHE A 42 9.31 3.92 18.18
CA PHE A 42 8.83 3.31 16.95
C PHE A 42 9.98 3.05 15.99
N GLU A 43 10.14 1.79 15.60
CA GLU A 43 11.06 1.40 14.53
C GLU A 43 10.27 0.95 13.30
N ASP A 44 10.42 1.67 12.19
CA ASP A 44 9.91 1.23 10.91
C ASP A 44 10.98 0.52 10.09
N MET A 45 10.56 -0.51 9.37
CA MET A 45 11.42 -1.22 8.43
C MET A 45 11.58 -0.35 7.18
N ARG A 46 12.83 0.03 6.89
CA ARG A 46 13.18 0.80 5.68
C ARG A 46 12.79 0.12 4.37
N ARG A 47 12.64 -1.20 4.37
CA ARG A 47 12.26 -2.01 3.21
C ARG A 47 11.40 -3.19 3.67
N ARG A 48 10.22 -3.35 3.07
CA ARG A 48 9.30 -4.46 3.32
C ARG A 48 8.97 -5.17 2.02
N VAL A 49 9.69 -6.25 1.74
CA VAL A 49 9.40 -7.15 0.61
C VAL A 49 9.43 -8.58 1.13
N PRO A 50 8.29 -9.31 1.09
CA PRO A 50 8.27 -10.70 1.51
C PRO A 50 9.04 -11.58 0.53
N SER A 51 9.86 -12.49 1.04
CA SER A 51 10.31 -13.63 0.23
C SER A 51 9.17 -14.65 0.14
N ILE A 52 8.61 -14.84 -1.06
CA ILE A 52 7.53 -15.81 -1.32
C ILE A 52 8.03 -17.17 -1.83
N GLN A 53 9.35 -17.38 -1.86
CA GLN A 53 9.97 -18.59 -2.44
C GLN A 53 9.39 -19.87 -1.83
N LYS A 54 9.28 -19.90 -0.48
CA LYS A 54 8.78 -21.07 0.25
C LYS A 54 7.35 -21.46 -0.14
N ILE A 55 6.46 -20.50 -0.35
CA ILE A 55 5.05 -20.81 -0.70
C ILE A 55 4.90 -21.09 -2.20
N LYS A 56 5.71 -20.43 -3.03
CA LYS A 56 5.80 -20.72 -4.46
C LYS A 56 6.24 -22.17 -4.71
N ASP A 57 7.29 -22.63 -4.03
CA ASP A 57 7.79 -24.01 -4.19
C ASP A 57 6.82 -25.05 -3.63
N CYS A 58 6.08 -24.70 -2.58
CA CYS A 58 5.18 -25.65 -1.91
C CYS A 58 3.86 -25.88 -2.67
N ILE A 59 3.28 -24.82 -3.24
CA ILE A 59 1.93 -24.88 -3.84
C ILE A 59 1.78 -24.09 -5.14
N GLY A 60 2.87 -23.58 -5.72
CA GLY A 60 2.81 -22.75 -6.93
C GLY A 60 2.15 -21.39 -6.71
N PHE A 61 2.17 -20.86 -5.47
CA PHE A 61 1.59 -19.56 -5.18
C PHE A 61 2.30 -18.44 -5.94
N GLU A 62 1.52 -17.60 -6.62
CA GLU A 62 1.97 -16.36 -7.23
C GLU A 62 0.91 -15.25 -7.03
N PRO A 63 1.29 -14.03 -6.63
CA PRO A 63 0.37 -12.91 -6.56
C PRO A 63 -0.11 -12.54 -7.97
N LYS A 64 -1.43 -12.44 -8.16
CA LYS A 64 -2.06 -12.17 -9.47
C LYS A 64 -2.58 -10.75 -9.64
N THR A 65 -2.62 -9.98 -8.56
CA THR A 65 -3.09 -8.59 -8.56
C THR A 65 -1.90 -7.71 -8.28
N ASP A 66 -1.57 -6.85 -9.23
CA ASP A 66 -0.49 -5.87 -9.12
C ASP A 66 -0.91 -4.69 -8.22
N LEU A 67 0.03 -3.78 -7.95
CA LEU A 67 -0.25 -2.61 -7.13
C LEU A 67 -1.40 -1.75 -7.71
N ASN A 68 -1.49 -1.61 -9.03
CA ASN A 68 -2.54 -0.81 -9.68
C ASN A 68 -3.92 -1.38 -9.41
N GLY A 69 -4.12 -2.68 -9.67
CA GLY A 69 -5.40 -3.34 -9.44
C GLY A 69 -5.79 -3.34 -7.97
N ILE A 70 -4.83 -3.45 -7.04
CA ILE A 70 -5.09 -3.30 -5.60
C ILE A 70 -5.60 -1.88 -5.30
N LEU A 71 -4.91 -0.84 -5.80
CA LEU A 71 -5.28 0.55 -5.57
C LEU A 71 -6.65 0.89 -6.16
N GLU A 72 -6.95 0.46 -7.38
CA GLU A 72 -8.26 0.65 -8.01
C GLU A 72 -9.38 0.06 -7.16
N ASN A 73 -9.20 -1.17 -6.67
CA ASN A 73 -10.18 -1.84 -5.82
C ASN A 73 -10.39 -1.11 -4.49
N VAL A 74 -9.31 -0.68 -3.84
CA VAL A 74 -9.38 0.06 -2.56
C VAL A 74 -10.02 1.43 -2.74
N ILE A 75 -9.63 2.18 -3.78
CA ILE A 75 -10.19 3.50 -4.09
C ILE A 75 -11.70 3.38 -4.36
N LYS A 76 -12.10 2.40 -5.17
CA LYS A 76 -13.52 2.12 -5.45
C LYS A 76 -14.29 1.84 -4.15
N PHE A 77 -13.82 0.90 -3.35
CA PHE A 77 -14.46 0.54 -2.07
C PHE A 77 -14.60 1.75 -1.12
N MET A 78 -13.54 2.55 -0.98
CA MET A 78 -13.55 3.73 -0.10
C MET A 78 -14.51 4.82 -0.62
N SER A 79 -14.61 5.00 -1.93
CA SER A 79 -15.47 5.99 -2.57
C SER A 79 -16.95 5.64 -2.44
N GLU A 80 -17.30 4.36 -2.61
CA GLU A 80 -18.66 3.84 -2.43
C GLU A 80 -19.12 3.99 -0.97
N ARG A 81 -18.23 3.70 0.00
CA ARG A 81 -18.54 3.83 1.43
C ARG A 81 -18.78 5.28 1.86
N LYS A 82 -18.08 6.26 1.28
CA LYS A 82 -18.40 7.68 1.50
C LYS A 82 -19.82 8.01 1.03
N GLY A 83 -20.29 7.43 -0.09
CA GLY A 83 -21.66 7.62 -0.56
C GLY A 83 -22.74 7.02 0.37
N THR A 84 -22.39 6.05 1.23
CA THR A 84 -23.33 5.40 2.16
C THR A 84 -23.44 6.10 3.51
N ILE A 85 -22.38 6.77 3.99
CA ILE A 85 -22.38 7.46 5.29
C ILE A 85 -23.07 8.85 5.20
N TYR A 86 -23.15 9.44 4.00
CA TYR A 86 -23.80 10.73 3.75
C TYR A 86 -25.16 10.60 3.04
N ARG A 87 -25.82 9.44 3.12
CA ARG A 87 -27.22 9.24 2.72
C ARG A 87 -28.10 8.98 3.93
#